data_AF-A0A5Q4D4G4-F1
#
_entry.id   AF-A0A5Q4D4G4-F1
#
_cell.length_a   1.000
_cell.length_b   1.000
_cell.length_c   1.000
_cell.angle_alpha   90.00
_cell.angle_beta   90.00
_cell.angle_gamma   90.00
#
_symmetry.space_group_name_H-M   'P 1'
#
loop_
_entity.id
_entity.type
_entity.pdbx_description
1 polymer ?
#
loop_
_entity_poly.entity_id
_entity_poly.type
_entity_poly.pdbx_seq_one_letter_code
_entity_poly.pdbx_strand_id
1 'polypeptide(L)'
;MSIQLDVLDGTPAGPDRTPAGPDHGPHPDEGILQAFLDASLPPETAAQVDAHLAACEPCRHRVAALEALEGRVRERLEGVDASRPPLGRPDLDRARWEVRRRRASGRGRGMRRRSAAAAAGLILVAGGVAAAIPGSPLRSLFTGQTSPAGHEPAMVTSAAVDGLGEALPGMTGVAVGFRDARVDVVLEGVQPGTEVEMVIGTGDRVEVLAPEGAQFRAGTGSVVVELDRAGDVLVRIPPGPGTVVVRSGFRQLAQWSGGAFQFGEGVSAEPRSDGVRIQVPADAGGEEP
;
A
#
# COMPACT_ATOMS: atom_id res chain seq x y z
N MET A 1 -11.25 31.41 -12.74
CA MET A 1 -9.88 31.64 -12.25
C MET A 1 -9.04 30.54 -12.89
N SER A 2 -8.48 30.82 -14.06
CA SER A 2 -7.85 29.82 -14.93
C SER A 2 -6.38 29.71 -14.56
N ILE A 3 -5.94 28.51 -14.17
CA ILE A 3 -4.53 28.22 -13.92
C ILE A 3 -3.95 27.75 -15.27
N GLN A 4 -3.26 28.64 -15.97
CA GLN A 4 -2.41 28.26 -17.11
C GLN A 4 -1.24 27.46 -16.55
N LEU A 5 -1.22 26.16 -16.82
CA LEU A 5 -0.04 25.32 -16.68
C LEU A 5 0.76 25.48 -17.98
N ASP A 6 1.74 26.38 -17.97
CA ASP A 6 2.78 26.39 -19.00
C ASP A 6 3.58 25.10 -18.85
N VAL A 7 3.26 24.13 -19.70
CA VAL A 7 4.07 22.94 -19.94
C VAL A 7 5.37 23.43 -20.57
N LEU A 8 6.45 23.41 -19.79
CA LEU A 8 7.79 23.66 -20.30
C LEU A 8 8.15 22.47 -21.20
N ASP A 9 8.03 22.65 -22.51
CA ASP A 9 8.57 21.76 -23.53
C ASP A 9 10.10 21.70 -23.39
N GLY A 10 10.55 20.80 -22.50
CA GLY A 10 11.94 20.44 -22.30
C GLY A 10 12.46 19.62 -23.48
N THR A 11 12.64 20.27 -24.63
CA THR A 11 13.44 19.70 -25.71
C THR A 11 14.83 19.43 -25.15
N PRO A 12 15.36 18.19 -25.18
CA PRO A 12 16.72 17.92 -24.73
C PRO A 12 17.66 18.66 -25.67
N ALA A 13 18.24 19.77 -25.18
CA ALA A 13 19.30 20.47 -25.87
C ALA A 13 20.42 19.46 -26.17
N GLY A 14 20.77 19.34 -27.45
CA GLY A 14 21.88 18.51 -27.90
C GLY A 14 23.15 18.84 -27.13
N PRO A 15 24.12 17.91 -27.06
CA PRO A 15 25.28 18.04 -26.18
C PRO A 15 26.08 19.29 -26.52
N ASP A 16 25.86 20.32 -25.71
CA ASP A 16 26.53 21.61 -25.77
C ASP A 16 28.01 21.35 -25.48
N ARG A 17 28.85 21.46 -26.51
CA ARG A 17 30.29 21.27 -26.40
C ARG A 17 30.90 22.57 -25.87
N THR A 18 30.66 22.82 -24.59
CA THR A 18 31.32 23.89 -23.83
C THR A 18 32.83 23.63 -23.83
N PRO A 19 33.67 24.64 -24.06
CA PRO A 19 35.13 24.48 -24.11
C PRO A 19 35.66 23.86 -22.82
N ALA A 20 36.61 22.92 -22.97
CA ALA A 20 37.25 22.18 -21.89
C ALA A 20 37.84 23.15 -20.86
N GLY A 21 37.11 23.34 -19.76
CA GLY A 21 37.60 24.01 -18.56
C GLY A 21 38.70 23.18 -17.88
N PRO A 22 39.23 23.66 -16.74
CA PRO A 22 40.22 22.90 -15.99
C PRO A 22 39.68 21.50 -15.72
N ASP A 23 40.55 20.49 -15.80
CA ASP A 23 40.24 19.07 -15.68
C ASP A 23 39.86 18.74 -14.22
N HIS A 24 38.67 19.19 -13.83
CA HIS A 24 38.02 18.81 -12.59
C HIS A 24 37.55 17.38 -12.80
N GLY A 25 37.87 16.46 -11.88
CA GLY A 25 37.53 15.04 -12.00
C GLY A 25 36.04 14.78 -12.29
N PRO A 26 35.65 13.52 -12.54
CA PRO A 26 34.29 13.17 -12.96
C PRO A 26 33.23 13.82 -12.06
N HIS A 27 32.27 14.51 -12.68
CA HIS A 27 31.18 15.15 -11.96
C HIS A 27 30.39 14.11 -11.14
N PRO A 28 30.01 14.43 -9.89
CA PRO A 28 29.10 13.59 -9.13
C PRO A 28 27.81 13.36 -9.93
N ASP A 29 27.29 12.14 -9.86
CA ASP A 29 25.97 11.84 -10.40
C ASP A 29 24.87 12.60 -9.62
N GLU A 30 23.71 12.73 -10.24
CA GLU A 30 22.58 13.47 -9.68
C GLU A 30 22.10 12.87 -8.34
N GLY A 31 22.15 11.55 -8.19
CA GLY A 31 21.75 10.87 -6.96
C GLY A 31 22.66 11.22 -5.78
N ILE A 32 23.98 11.34 -6.01
CA ILE A 32 24.94 11.78 -5.01
C ILE A 32 24.72 13.26 -4.63
N LEU A 33 24.41 14.13 -5.60
CA LEU A 33 24.08 15.53 -5.32
C LEU A 33 22.78 15.66 -4.50
N GLN A 34 21.77 14.86 -4.80
CA GLN A 34 20.53 14.82 -4.03
C GLN A 34 20.76 14.27 -2.62
N ALA A 35 21.52 13.18 -2.49
CA ALA A 35 21.89 12.62 -1.19
C ALA A 35 22.70 13.61 -0.32
N PHE A 36 23.53 14.44 -0.95
CA PHE A 36 24.25 15.53 -0.29
C PHE A 36 23.28 16.59 0.27
N LEU A 37 22.31 17.05 -0.53
CA LEU A 37 21.28 18.00 -0.11
C LEU A 37 20.42 17.46 1.05
N ASP A 38 20.09 16.18 1.01
CA ASP A 38 19.31 15.50 2.06
C ASP A 38 20.14 15.19 3.33
N ALA A 39 21.42 15.60 3.39
CA ALA A 39 22.38 15.28 4.45
C ALA A 39 22.48 13.78 4.76
N SER A 40 22.33 12.94 3.72
CA SER A 40 22.28 11.47 3.84
C SER A 40 23.59 10.77 3.44
N LEU A 41 24.58 11.52 2.95
CA LEU A 41 25.89 10.98 2.60
C LEU A 41 26.75 10.69 3.85
N PRO A 42 27.60 9.65 3.80
CA PRO A 42 28.69 9.49 4.78
C PRO A 42 29.57 10.75 4.82
N PRO A 43 30.13 11.11 6.00
CA PRO A 43 30.83 12.38 6.18
C PRO A 43 32.05 12.55 5.25
N GLU A 44 32.73 11.45 4.93
CA GLU A 44 33.87 11.46 3.99
C GLU A 44 33.44 11.80 2.56
N THR A 45 32.33 11.21 2.09
CA THR A 45 31.77 11.48 0.77
C THR A 45 31.19 12.89 0.69
N ALA A 46 30.52 13.36 1.74
CA ALA A 46 30.01 14.72 1.81
C ALA A 46 31.14 15.76 1.69
N ALA A 47 32.27 15.54 2.36
CA ALA A 47 33.44 16.43 2.25
C ALA A 47 34.04 16.45 0.84
N GLN A 48 34.03 15.31 0.13
CA GLN A 48 34.50 15.26 -1.26
C GLN A 48 33.56 16.02 -2.21
N VAL A 49 32.25 15.86 -2.04
CA VAL A 49 31.25 16.61 -2.82
C VAL A 49 31.37 18.10 -2.55
N ASP A 50 31.51 18.50 -1.28
CA ASP A 50 31.70 19.90 -0.90
C ASP A 50 32.95 20.52 -1.54
N ALA A 51 34.09 19.81 -1.49
CA ALA A 51 35.32 20.23 -2.17
C ALA A 51 35.14 20.34 -3.70
N HIS A 52 34.40 19.42 -4.32
CA HIS A 52 34.09 19.50 -5.75
C HIS A 52 33.20 20.72 -6.07
N LEU A 53 32.16 20.96 -5.27
CA LEU A 53 31.25 22.10 -5.44
C LEU A 53 31.97 23.44 -5.25
N ALA A 54 33.00 23.51 -4.42
CA ALA A 54 33.84 24.70 -4.30
C ALA A 54 34.61 25.02 -5.60
N ALA A 55 35.04 23.98 -6.35
CA ALA A 55 35.84 24.14 -7.57
C ALA A 55 35.02 24.16 -8.87
N CYS A 56 33.79 23.63 -8.87
CA CYS A 56 33.05 23.32 -10.09
C CYS A 56 31.74 24.13 -10.22
N GLU A 57 31.76 25.20 -11.01
CA GLU A 57 30.57 26.04 -11.29
C GLU A 57 29.39 25.26 -11.88
N PRO A 58 29.55 24.35 -12.87
CA PRO A 58 28.44 23.56 -13.39
C PRO A 58 27.71 22.73 -12.33
N CYS A 59 28.44 22.13 -11.39
CA CYS A 59 27.83 21.35 -10.31
C CYS A 59 27.12 22.25 -9.29
N ARG A 60 27.61 23.46 -9.01
CA ARG A 60 26.87 24.44 -8.18
C ARG A 60 25.54 24.83 -8.80
N HIS A 61 25.53 25.10 -10.11
CA HIS A 61 24.28 25.38 -10.83
C HIS A 61 23.28 24.22 -10.75
N ARG A 62 23.77 22.97 -10.86
CA ARG A 62 22.93 21.78 -10.68
C ARG A 62 22.32 21.68 -9.28
N VAL A 63 23.14 21.89 -8.25
CA VAL A 63 22.67 21.88 -6.85
C VAL A 63 21.62 22.97 -6.62
N ALA A 64 21.86 24.20 -7.09
CA ALA A 64 20.89 25.29 -6.98
C ALA A 64 19.56 24.99 -7.72
N ALA A 65 19.62 24.30 -8.87
CA ALA A 65 18.43 23.87 -9.60
C ALA A 65 17.62 22.80 -8.83
N LEU A 66 18.31 21.86 -8.17
CA LEU A 66 17.69 20.85 -7.31
C LEU A 66 17.03 21.48 -6.07
N GLU A 67 17.71 22.38 -5.36
CA GLU A 67 17.14 23.11 -4.22
C GLU A 67 15.90 23.92 -4.63
N ALA A 68 15.94 24.58 -5.79
CA ALA A 68 14.79 25.32 -6.31
C ALA A 68 13.60 24.40 -6.64
N LEU A 69 13.86 23.18 -7.13
CA LEU A 69 12.83 22.17 -7.36
C LEU A 69 12.23 21.68 -6.05
N GLU A 70 13.06 21.35 -5.05
CA GLU A 70 12.63 20.92 -3.72
C GLU A 70 11.75 21.99 -3.05
N GLY A 71 12.13 23.26 -3.15
CA GLY A 71 11.33 24.38 -2.67
C GLY A 71 9.93 24.44 -3.28
N ARG A 72 9.81 24.26 -4.61
CA ARG A 72 8.50 24.22 -5.30
C ARG A 72 7.65 23.02 -4.88
N VAL A 73 8.28 21.86 -4.67
CA VAL A 73 7.57 20.66 -4.20
C VAL A 73 7.04 20.89 -2.78
N ARG A 74 7.88 21.43 -1.88
CA ARG A 74 7.50 21.76 -0.51
C ARG A 74 6.34 22.75 -0.45
N GLU A 75 6.42 23.84 -1.21
CA GLU A 75 5.35 24.85 -1.30
C GLU A 75 4.00 24.22 -1.72
N ARG A 76 4.01 23.33 -2.72
CA ARG A 76 2.80 22.63 -3.17
C ARG A 76 2.25 21.69 -2.10
N LEU A 77 3.13 20.96 -1.40
CA LEU A 77 2.72 20.05 -0.32
C LEU A 77 2.13 20.80 0.87
N GLU A 78 2.73 21.94 1.26
CA GLU A 78 2.18 22.81 2.31
C GLU A 78 0.78 23.32 1.95
N GLY A 79 0.53 23.63 0.67
CA GLY A 79 -0.81 23.99 0.18
C GLY A 79 -1.84 22.85 0.30
N VAL A 80 -1.43 21.60 0.07
CA VAL A 80 -2.27 20.40 0.25
C VAL A 80 -2.60 20.19 1.72
N ASP A 81 -1.61 20.32 2.60
CA ASP A 81 -1.80 20.14 4.04
C ASP A 81 -2.64 21.27 4.66
N ALA A 82 -2.47 22.52 4.21
CA ALA A 82 -3.29 23.65 4.65
C ALA A 82 -4.75 23.54 4.18
N SER A 83 -4.98 22.93 3.02
CA SER A 83 -6.33 22.71 2.47
C SER A 83 -7.06 21.55 3.14
N ARG A 84 -6.34 20.71 3.90
CA ARG A 84 -6.97 19.70 4.73
C ARG A 84 -7.67 20.44 5.87
N PRO A 85 -9.02 20.48 5.93
CA PRO A 85 -9.68 21.03 7.10
C PRO A 85 -9.08 20.30 8.30
N PRO A 86 -8.74 21.00 9.40
CA PRO A 86 -8.28 20.34 10.60
C PRO A 86 -9.33 19.27 10.87
N LEU A 87 -8.95 18.01 10.66
CA LEU A 87 -9.79 16.88 11.00
C LEU A 87 -9.88 17.02 12.51
N GLY A 88 -10.87 17.77 12.99
CA GLY A 88 -11.09 18.00 14.40
C GLY A 88 -11.12 16.61 14.96
N ARG A 89 -10.05 16.26 15.71
CA ARG A 89 -9.64 14.88 15.97
C ARG A 89 -10.91 14.06 16.04
N PRO A 90 -11.26 13.23 15.02
CA PRO A 90 -12.57 12.61 14.94
C PRO A 90 -12.74 11.97 16.30
N ASP A 91 -13.71 12.43 17.10
CA ASP A 91 -13.69 12.28 18.55
C ASP A 91 -13.59 10.79 18.86
N LEU A 92 -12.34 10.32 19.00
CA LEU A 92 -12.04 8.90 19.02
C LEU A 92 -12.63 8.34 20.32
N ASP A 93 -12.75 9.20 21.33
CA ASP A 93 -13.38 8.88 22.59
C ASP A 93 -14.89 8.79 22.45
N ARG A 94 -15.56 9.64 21.66
CA ARG A 94 -16.98 9.46 21.29
C ARG A 94 -17.22 8.22 20.46
N ALA A 95 -16.39 7.96 19.44
CA ALA A 95 -16.48 6.73 18.64
C ALA A 95 -16.28 5.49 19.53
N ARG A 96 -15.26 5.50 20.41
CA ARG A 96 -15.02 4.44 21.41
C ARG A 96 -16.19 4.31 22.39
N TRP A 97 -16.77 5.43 22.82
CA TRP A 97 -17.90 5.46 23.75
C TRP A 97 -19.17 4.89 23.11
N GLU A 98 -19.46 5.23 21.85
CA GLU A 98 -20.60 4.69 21.10
C GLU A 98 -20.46 3.18 20.90
N VAL A 99 -19.26 2.68 20.57
CA VAL A 99 -18.99 1.24 20.49
C VAL A 99 -19.18 0.55 21.85
N ARG A 100 -18.68 1.14 22.95
CA ARG A 100 -18.89 0.62 24.31
C ARG A 100 -20.37 0.61 24.70
N ARG A 101 -21.11 1.67 24.38
CA ARG A 101 -22.53 1.80 24.67
C ARG A 101 -23.36 0.76 23.92
N ARG A 102 -23.08 0.52 22.64
CA ARG A 102 -23.74 -0.55 21.84
C ARG A 102 -23.46 -1.94 22.41
N ARG A 103 -22.23 -2.22 22.87
CA ARG A 103 -21.89 -3.49 23.53
C ARG A 103 -22.60 -3.65 24.89
N ALA A 104 -22.73 -2.57 25.66
CA ALA A 104 -23.42 -2.59 26.95
C ALA A 104 -24.94 -2.79 26.79
N SER A 105 -25.56 -2.15 25.81
CA SER A 105 -27.01 -2.30 25.56
C SER A 105 -27.38 -3.66 24.97
N GLY A 106 -26.51 -4.27 24.13
CA GLY A 106 -26.75 -5.58 23.54
C GLY A 106 -26.75 -6.75 24.54
N ARG A 107 -26.01 -6.65 25.65
CA ARG A 107 -25.94 -7.73 26.67
C ARG A 107 -27.13 -7.76 27.64
N GLY A 108 -27.91 -6.68 27.72
CA GLY A 108 -28.94 -6.53 28.76
C GLY A 108 -30.26 -7.27 28.51
N ARG A 109 -30.66 -7.51 27.25
CA ARG A 109 -32.00 -8.07 26.95
C ARG A 109 -32.04 -9.59 26.77
N GLY A 110 -30.93 -10.25 26.46
CA GLY A 110 -30.92 -11.69 26.17
C GLY A 110 -30.57 -12.62 27.34
N MET A 111 -29.87 -12.14 28.37
CA MET A 111 -29.24 -13.03 29.35
C MET A 111 -30.15 -13.43 30.53
N ARG A 112 -31.22 -12.66 30.82
CA ARG A 112 -32.12 -12.92 31.95
C ARG A 112 -33.07 -14.13 31.76
N ARG A 113 -33.11 -14.76 30.59
CA ARG A 113 -33.93 -15.97 30.34
C ARG A 113 -33.13 -17.28 30.21
N ARG A 114 -31.80 -17.26 30.29
CA ARG A 114 -30.96 -18.48 30.15
C ARG A 114 -30.17 -18.87 31.40
N SER A 115 -30.29 -18.11 32.50
CA SER A 115 -29.55 -18.36 33.75
C SER A 115 -30.19 -19.40 34.69
N ALA A 116 -31.04 -20.30 34.18
CA ALA A 116 -31.55 -21.44 34.94
C ALA A 116 -30.98 -22.80 34.48
N ALA A 117 -30.16 -22.86 33.42
CA ALA A 117 -29.69 -24.13 32.85
C ALA A 117 -28.16 -24.30 32.76
N ALA A 118 -27.35 -23.38 33.29
CA ALA A 118 -25.89 -23.39 33.07
C ALA A 118 -25.07 -23.41 34.38
N ALA A 119 -25.54 -24.15 35.40
CA ALA A 119 -24.77 -24.40 36.62
C ALA A 119 -24.08 -25.78 36.65
N ALA A 120 -24.24 -26.63 35.62
CA ALA A 120 -23.73 -28.00 35.62
C ALA A 120 -22.52 -28.26 34.68
N GLY A 121 -22.04 -27.26 33.94
CA GLY A 121 -21.08 -27.48 32.83
C GLY A 121 -19.74 -26.75 32.94
N LEU A 122 -19.33 -26.28 34.12
CA LEU A 122 -18.16 -25.39 34.30
C LEU A 122 -17.07 -25.97 35.22
N ILE A 123 -16.95 -27.30 35.30
CA ILE A 123 -15.86 -27.98 36.04
C ILE A 123 -14.86 -28.70 35.10
N LEU A 124 -15.09 -28.76 33.78
CA LEU A 124 -14.32 -29.63 32.88
C LEU A 124 -13.24 -28.97 31.99
N VAL A 125 -12.92 -27.67 32.11
CA VAL A 125 -11.98 -26.98 31.18
C VAL A 125 -10.76 -26.36 31.87
N ALA A 126 -10.42 -26.80 33.10
CA ALA A 126 -9.21 -26.31 33.80
C ALA A 126 -7.96 -27.20 33.60
N GLY A 127 -8.02 -28.26 32.79
CA GLY A 127 -6.93 -29.22 32.64
C GLY A 127 -6.49 -29.45 31.20
N GLY A 128 -5.55 -28.64 30.72
CA GLY A 128 -4.60 -29.09 29.69
C GLY A 128 -4.78 -28.52 28.28
N VAL A 129 -4.13 -27.38 28.01
CA VAL A 129 -3.40 -27.17 26.75
C VAL A 129 -2.19 -26.30 27.06
N ALA A 130 -1.09 -26.95 27.47
CA ALA A 130 0.22 -26.33 27.60
C ALA A 130 1.27 -27.24 26.95
N ALA A 131 1.08 -27.58 25.67
CA ALA A 131 2.12 -28.09 24.77
C ALA A 131 1.56 -28.15 23.35
N ALA A 132 2.35 -27.71 22.37
CA ALA A 132 2.14 -27.89 20.92
C ALA A 132 1.11 -26.99 20.21
N ILE A 133 1.32 -25.67 20.22
CA ILE A 133 0.90 -24.82 19.08
C ILE A 133 2.18 -24.40 18.31
N PRO A 134 2.59 -25.16 17.28
CA PRO A 134 3.52 -24.66 16.28
C PRO A 134 2.84 -23.55 15.49
N GLY A 135 3.49 -22.37 15.36
CA GLY A 135 2.98 -21.25 14.57
C GLY A 135 2.44 -20.03 15.33
N SER A 136 2.83 -19.81 16.59
CA SER A 136 2.43 -18.59 17.32
C SER A 136 3.16 -17.34 16.79
N PRO A 137 2.43 -16.29 16.33
CA PRO A 137 2.99 -15.06 15.76
C PRO A 137 3.70 -14.14 16.77
N LEU A 138 3.81 -14.55 18.04
CA LEU A 138 4.56 -13.78 19.05
C LEU A 138 6.08 -13.87 18.87
N ARG A 139 6.60 -14.84 18.08
CA ARG A 139 8.05 -14.96 17.86
C ARG A 139 8.64 -13.88 16.95
N SER A 140 7.87 -13.34 15.99
CA SER A 140 8.37 -12.30 15.09
C SER A 140 8.54 -10.95 15.79
N LEU A 141 7.86 -10.72 16.91
CA LEU A 141 8.02 -9.51 17.72
C LEU A 141 9.30 -9.52 18.57
N PHE A 142 9.90 -10.70 18.80
CA PHE A 142 11.12 -10.83 19.62
C PHE A 142 12.42 -10.95 18.80
N THR A 143 12.35 -11.25 17.50
CA THR A 143 13.50 -11.08 16.61
C THR A 143 13.48 -9.66 16.05
N GLY A 144 13.98 -8.71 16.84
CA GLY A 144 14.29 -7.35 16.38
C GLY A 144 15.37 -7.38 15.29
N GLN A 145 14.99 -7.72 14.06
CA GLN A 145 15.76 -7.40 12.87
C GLN A 145 15.33 -6.02 12.41
N THR A 146 16.00 -5.00 12.95
CA THR A 146 16.14 -3.73 12.26
C THR A 146 16.96 -3.99 11.00
N SER A 147 16.30 -4.29 9.88
CA SER A 147 16.95 -4.26 8.57
C SER A 147 17.36 -2.81 8.27
N PRO A 148 18.66 -2.54 8.05
CA PRO A 148 19.11 -1.25 7.57
C PRO A 148 18.62 -1.03 6.13
N ALA A 149 18.45 0.24 5.79
CA ALA A 149 17.89 0.78 4.56
C ALA A 149 18.45 0.14 3.28
N GLY A 150 17.57 -0.03 2.29
CA GLY A 150 17.91 -0.52 0.94
C GLY A 150 17.50 -1.97 0.70
N HIS A 151 16.20 -2.28 0.75
CA HIS A 151 15.70 -3.52 0.14
C HIS A 151 15.05 -3.18 -1.19
N GLU A 152 15.77 -3.50 -2.26
CA GLU A 152 15.19 -3.87 -3.54
C GLU A 152 14.04 -4.87 -3.25
N PRO A 153 12.84 -4.69 -3.83
CA PRO A 153 11.72 -5.60 -3.59
C PRO A 153 12.11 -6.99 -4.11
N ALA A 154 12.55 -7.86 -3.20
CA ALA A 154 12.86 -9.24 -3.54
C ALA A 154 11.60 -9.88 -4.12
N MET A 155 11.73 -10.46 -5.31
CA MET A 155 10.68 -11.33 -5.87
C MET A 155 10.45 -12.47 -4.87
N VAL A 156 9.31 -12.41 -4.18
CA VAL A 156 8.87 -13.51 -3.34
C VAL A 156 8.28 -14.54 -4.28
N THR A 157 9.08 -15.54 -4.64
CA THR A 157 8.55 -16.77 -5.26
C THR A 157 7.47 -17.32 -4.33
N SER A 158 6.25 -17.44 -4.86
CA SER A 158 5.03 -17.90 -4.19
C SER A 158 5.34 -19.03 -3.21
N ALA A 159 5.43 -18.70 -1.92
CA ALA A 159 5.44 -19.70 -0.86
C ALA A 159 3.97 -20.01 -0.62
N ALA A 160 3.58 -21.28 -0.77
CA ALA A 160 2.26 -21.75 -0.42
C ALA A 160 1.90 -21.21 0.97
N VAL A 161 0.99 -20.24 1.03
CA VAL A 161 0.61 -19.61 2.30
C VAL A 161 -0.26 -20.61 3.04
N ASP A 162 0.33 -21.31 4.00
CA ASP A 162 -0.39 -22.12 4.98
C ASP A 162 -1.43 -21.24 5.67
N GLY A 163 -2.70 -21.39 5.29
CA GLY A 163 -3.82 -20.62 5.83
C GLY A 163 -4.76 -20.00 4.81
N LEU A 164 -4.43 -20.01 3.50
CA LEU A 164 -5.42 -19.72 2.47
C LEU A 164 -6.50 -20.82 2.53
N GLY A 165 -7.71 -20.47 3.00
CA GLY A 165 -8.82 -21.43 3.07
C GLY A 165 -9.04 -22.10 1.71
N GLU A 166 -9.27 -23.42 1.69
CA GLU A 166 -9.42 -24.30 0.51
C GLU A 166 -8.96 -23.65 -0.81
N ALA A 167 -7.69 -23.89 -1.16
CA ALA A 167 -7.11 -23.39 -2.40
C ALA A 167 -8.00 -23.78 -3.58
N LEU A 168 -8.51 -22.77 -4.30
CA LEU A 168 -9.25 -22.99 -5.52
C LEU A 168 -8.31 -23.63 -6.55
N PRO A 169 -8.68 -24.74 -7.21
CA PRO A 169 -7.83 -25.37 -8.20
C PRO A 169 -7.42 -24.38 -9.30
N GLY A 170 -6.12 -24.31 -9.61
CA GLY A 170 -5.60 -23.42 -10.65
C GLY A 170 -5.39 -21.97 -10.22
N MET A 171 -5.50 -21.65 -8.92
CA MET A 171 -5.17 -20.34 -8.36
C MET A 171 -3.96 -20.39 -7.43
N THR A 172 -3.10 -19.38 -7.53
CA THR A 172 -2.02 -19.09 -6.58
C THR A 172 -2.33 -17.77 -5.88
N GLY A 173 -1.84 -17.55 -4.67
CA GLY A 173 -2.17 -16.33 -3.95
C GLY A 173 -1.19 -15.93 -2.86
N VAL A 174 -1.41 -14.73 -2.34
CA VAL A 174 -0.61 -14.10 -1.29
C VAL A 174 -1.53 -13.47 -0.25
N ALA A 175 -1.09 -13.43 1.01
CA ALA A 175 -1.83 -12.79 2.10
C ALA A 175 -1.03 -11.60 2.66
N VAL A 176 -1.66 -10.43 2.72
CA VAL A 176 -1.05 -9.18 3.20
C VAL A 176 -1.82 -8.63 4.39
N GLY A 177 -1.10 -8.18 5.42
CA GLY A 177 -1.66 -7.48 6.56
C GLY A 177 -1.94 -6.00 6.27
N PHE A 178 -2.89 -5.40 6.98
CA PHE A 178 -3.13 -3.97 6.89
C PHE A 178 -1.93 -3.16 7.39
N ARG A 179 -1.60 -2.09 6.68
CA ARG A 179 -0.73 -1.01 7.16
C ARG A 179 -1.57 0.24 7.34
N ASP A 180 -1.54 0.84 8.52
CA ASP A 180 -2.35 2.03 8.83
C ASP A 180 -3.85 1.83 8.50
N ALA A 181 -4.36 0.61 8.79
CA ALA A 181 -5.71 0.16 8.48
C ALA A 181 -6.07 0.15 6.97
N ARG A 182 -5.08 0.10 6.08
CA ARG A 182 -5.25 0.08 4.63
C ARG A 182 -4.43 -1.03 3.96
N VAL A 183 -4.98 -1.60 2.88
CA VAL A 183 -4.28 -2.44 1.91
C VAL A 183 -4.61 -1.95 0.50
N ASP A 184 -3.57 -1.80 -0.32
CA ASP A 184 -3.70 -1.48 -1.74
C ASP A 184 -3.36 -2.73 -2.59
N VAL A 185 -4.31 -3.18 -3.40
CA VAL A 185 -4.15 -4.28 -4.37
C VAL A 185 -4.09 -3.66 -5.76
N VAL A 186 -2.95 -3.78 -6.43
CA VAL A 186 -2.71 -3.23 -7.77
C VAL A 186 -2.62 -4.40 -8.75
N LEU A 187 -3.45 -4.37 -9.79
CA LEU A 187 -3.46 -5.32 -10.88
C LEU A 187 -2.71 -4.70 -12.06
N GLU A 188 -1.64 -5.34 -12.51
CA GLU A 188 -0.81 -4.94 -13.64
C GLU A 188 -0.95 -5.97 -14.78
N GLY A 189 -0.96 -5.49 -16.02
CA GLY A 189 -1.17 -6.35 -17.21
C GLY A 189 -2.60 -6.89 -17.36
N VAL A 190 -3.56 -6.41 -16.56
CA VAL A 190 -4.93 -6.90 -16.60
C VAL A 190 -5.65 -6.46 -17.88
N GLN A 191 -6.30 -7.41 -18.55
CA GLN A 191 -7.03 -7.13 -19.79
C GLN A 191 -8.45 -6.60 -19.49
N PRO A 192 -9.00 -5.72 -20.36
CA PRO A 192 -10.42 -5.41 -20.40
C PRO A 192 -11.32 -6.65 -20.29
N GLY A 193 -12.35 -6.57 -19.46
CA GLY A 193 -13.30 -7.66 -19.24
C GLY A 193 -12.84 -8.72 -18.22
N THR A 194 -11.62 -8.62 -17.69
CA THR A 194 -11.19 -9.49 -16.59
C THR A 194 -12.11 -9.32 -15.39
N GLU A 195 -12.58 -10.42 -14.80
CA GLU A 195 -13.42 -10.36 -13.60
C GLU A 195 -12.55 -10.29 -12.35
N VAL A 196 -12.89 -9.38 -11.44
CA VAL A 196 -12.31 -9.28 -10.11
C VAL A 196 -13.42 -9.52 -9.11
N GLU A 197 -13.30 -10.57 -8.32
CA GLU A 197 -14.25 -10.91 -7.28
C GLU A 197 -13.70 -10.48 -5.92
N MET A 198 -14.43 -9.63 -5.20
CA MET A 198 -14.09 -9.17 -3.86
C MET A 198 -15.08 -9.78 -2.87
N VAL A 199 -14.62 -10.69 -2.02
CA VAL A 199 -15.47 -11.38 -1.04
C VAL A 199 -15.05 -11.08 0.39
N ILE A 200 -15.99 -11.08 1.32
CA ILE A 200 -15.71 -10.94 2.75
C ILE A 200 -15.41 -12.33 3.32
N GLY A 201 -14.15 -12.55 3.69
CA GLY A 201 -13.68 -13.80 4.28
C GLY A 201 -13.81 -13.85 5.80
N THR A 202 -13.18 -14.85 6.41
CA THR A 202 -13.09 -15.02 7.88
C THR A 202 -11.68 -14.85 8.43
N GLY A 203 -10.69 -14.59 7.56
CA GLY A 203 -9.29 -14.39 7.95
C GLY A 203 -9.04 -13.07 8.67
N ASP A 204 -7.78 -12.80 9.00
CA ASP A 204 -7.29 -11.54 9.59
C ASP A 204 -6.41 -10.71 8.63
N ARG A 205 -6.21 -11.23 7.42
CA ARG A 205 -5.39 -10.63 6.35
C ARG A 205 -6.20 -10.54 5.06
N VAL A 206 -5.78 -9.65 4.18
CA VAL A 206 -6.30 -9.58 2.81
C VAL A 206 -5.60 -10.65 2.00
N GLU A 207 -6.37 -11.59 1.44
CA GLU A 207 -5.84 -12.64 0.56
C GLU A 207 -6.14 -12.24 -0.88
N VAL A 208 -5.14 -12.33 -1.74
CA VAL A 208 -5.28 -12.08 -3.17
C VAL A 208 -4.88 -13.33 -3.91
N LEU A 209 -5.83 -13.92 -4.62
CA LEU A 209 -5.64 -15.11 -5.44
C LEU A 209 -5.80 -14.74 -6.91
N ALA A 210 -4.93 -15.28 -7.75
CA ALA A 210 -4.93 -15.08 -9.19
C ALA A 210 -4.61 -16.40 -9.90
N PRO A 211 -4.84 -16.51 -11.22
CA PRO A 211 -4.56 -17.72 -11.97
C PRO A 211 -3.09 -18.16 -11.87
N GLU A 212 -2.84 -19.46 -12.02
CA GLU A 212 -1.48 -20.00 -12.12
C GLU A 212 -0.64 -19.26 -13.18
N GLY A 213 0.57 -18.87 -12.77
CA GLY A 213 1.48 -18.07 -13.59
C GLY A 213 1.47 -16.57 -13.25
N ALA A 214 0.49 -16.07 -12.48
CA ALA A 214 0.53 -14.71 -11.97
C ALA A 214 1.73 -14.51 -11.02
N GLN A 215 2.38 -13.34 -11.12
CA GLN A 215 3.48 -12.95 -10.24
C GLN A 215 2.98 -11.98 -9.18
N PHE A 216 3.49 -12.12 -7.96
CA PHE A 216 3.09 -11.28 -6.82
C PHE A 216 4.29 -10.54 -6.27
N ARG A 217 4.14 -9.23 -6.06
CA ARG A 217 5.06 -8.43 -5.25
C ARG A 217 4.29 -7.89 -4.05
N ALA A 218 4.58 -8.45 -2.87
CA ALA A 218 3.96 -8.02 -1.62
C ALA A 218 4.85 -7.02 -0.89
N GLY A 219 4.27 -5.88 -0.53
CA GLY A 219 4.86 -4.86 0.32
C GLY A 219 4.08 -4.73 1.63
N THR A 220 4.56 -3.86 2.52
CA THR A 220 3.82 -3.55 3.75
C THR A 220 2.56 -2.74 3.42
N GLY A 221 1.39 -3.40 3.47
CA GLY A 221 0.09 -2.78 3.14
C GLY A 221 -0.18 -2.66 1.64
N SER A 222 0.59 -3.33 0.78
CA SER A 222 0.33 -3.35 -0.65
C SER A 222 0.62 -4.72 -1.25
N VAL A 223 -0.09 -5.03 -2.33
CA VAL A 223 0.22 -6.15 -3.21
C VAL A 223 0.09 -5.69 -4.65
N VAL A 224 1.09 -6.02 -5.45
CA VAL A 224 1.05 -5.89 -6.91
C VAL A 224 0.91 -7.28 -7.49
N VAL A 225 -0.07 -7.46 -8.37
CA VAL A 225 -0.35 -8.71 -9.08
C VAL A 225 -0.09 -8.45 -10.56
N GLU A 226 0.96 -9.06 -11.10
CA GLU A 226 1.26 -9.03 -12.53
C GLU A 226 0.60 -10.25 -13.20
N LEU A 227 -0.30 -9.98 -14.15
CA LEU A 227 -1.07 -11.00 -14.87
C LEU A 227 -0.54 -11.15 -16.29
N ASP A 228 0.13 -12.27 -16.57
CA ASP A 228 0.63 -12.59 -17.92
C ASP A 228 -0.47 -13.17 -18.84
N ARG A 229 -1.59 -13.60 -18.25
CA ARG A 229 -2.71 -14.24 -18.95
C ARG A 229 -4.03 -13.71 -18.40
N ALA A 230 -5.05 -13.67 -19.25
CA ALA A 230 -6.40 -13.39 -18.82
C ALA A 230 -6.88 -14.45 -17.82
N GLY A 231 -7.53 -14.00 -16.76
CA GLY A 231 -8.19 -14.86 -15.79
C GLY A 231 -8.59 -14.11 -14.54
N ASP A 232 -9.49 -14.70 -13.78
CA ASP A 232 -10.20 -14.01 -12.71
C ASP A 232 -9.32 -13.84 -11.47
N VAL A 233 -9.44 -12.70 -10.81
CA VAL A 233 -8.73 -12.37 -9.57
C VAL A 233 -9.72 -12.39 -8.41
N LEU A 234 -9.40 -13.13 -7.34
CA LEU A 234 -10.20 -13.18 -6.12
C LEU A 234 -9.49 -12.44 -4.99
N VAL A 235 -10.14 -11.42 -4.43
CA VAL A 235 -9.68 -10.66 -3.27
C VAL A 235 -10.56 -11.00 -2.08
N ARG A 236 -10.05 -11.78 -1.12
CA ARG A 236 -10.74 -12.05 0.14
C ARG A 236 -10.36 -11.01 1.18
N ILE A 237 -11.36 -10.35 1.73
CA ILE A 237 -11.23 -9.22 2.64
C ILE A 237 -11.63 -9.69 4.04
N PRO A 238 -10.77 -9.51 5.05
CA PRO A 238 -11.09 -9.91 6.40
C PRO A 238 -12.18 -8.98 6.97
N PRO A 239 -13.06 -9.48 7.85
CA PRO A 239 -14.10 -8.66 8.43
C PRO A 239 -13.47 -7.68 9.41
N GLY A 240 -13.73 -6.38 9.24
CA GLY A 240 -13.08 -5.38 10.09
C GLY A 240 -13.28 -3.93 9.65
N PRO A 241 -12.64 -2.98 10.36
CA PRO A 241 -12.70 -1.56 10.02
C PRO A 241 -11.66 -1.15 8.95
N GLY A 242 -10.91 -2.11 8.39
CA GLY A 242 -9.87 -1.82 7.41
C GLY A 242 -10.43 -1.29 6.09
N THR A 243 -9.54 -0.74 5.27
CA THR A 243 -9.82 -0.32 3.90
C THR A 243 -9.02 -1.19 2.94
N VAL A 244 -9.67 -1.72 1.92
CA VAL A 244 -9.01 -2.45 0.82
C VAL A 244 -9.33 -1.72 -0.47
N VAL A 245 -8.32 -1.28 -1.20
CA VAL A 245 -8.47 -0.59 -2.49
C VAL A 245 -7.92 -1.49 -3.57
N VAL A 246 -8.73 -1.79 -4.59
CA VAL A 246 -8.33 -2.56 -5.76
C VAL A 246 -8.21 -1.63 -6.95
N ARG A 247 -7.06 -1.66 -7.62
CA ARG A 247 -6.70 -0.79 -8.74
C ARG A 247 -6.24 -1.58 -9.95
N SER A 248 -6.47 -1.03 -11.13
CA SER A 248 -5.77 -1.41 -12.37
C SER A 248 -4.87 -0.23 -12.75
N GLY A 249 -3.55 -0.39 -12.64
CA GLY A 249 -2.61 0.73 -12.72
C GLY A 249 -2.99 1.88 -11.77
N PHE A 250 -3.28 3.06 -12.33
CA PHE A 250 -3.68 4.25 -11.56
C PHE A 250 -5.20 4.34 -11.30
N ARG A 251 -6.00 3.50 -11.95
CA ARG A 251 -7.47 3.57 -11.88
C ARG A 251 -8.00 2.75 -10.71
N GLN A 252 -8.76 3.38 -9.82
CA GLN A 252 -9.50 2.67 -8.78
C GLN A 252 -10.65 1.89 -9.40
N LEU A 253 -10.67 0.57 -9.20
CA LEU A 253 -11.77 -0.29 -9.63
C LEU A 253 -12.83 -0.37 -8.53
N ALA A 254 -12.39 -0.69 -7.32
CA ALA A 254 -13.27 -0.78 -6.16
C ALA A 254 -12.52 -0.48 -4.88
N GLN A 255 -13.27 -0.08 -3.86
CA GLN A 255 -12.79 0.13 -2.51
C GLN A 255 -13.80 -0.47 -1.55
N TRP A 256 -13.31 -1.31 -0.64
CA TRP A 256 -14.08 -1.75 0.51
C TRP A 256 -13.62 -0.97 1.74
N SER A 257 -14.56 -0.43 2.51
CA SER A 257 -14.27 0.27 3.77
C SER A 257 -15.42 0.10 4.74
N GLY A 258 -15.15 -0.48 5.90
CA GLY A 258 -16.13 -0.56 7.00
C GLY A 258 -17.42 -1.29 6.63
N GLY A 259 -17.33 -2.31 5.77
CA GLY A 259 -18.48 -3.12 5.35
C GLY A 259 -19.28 -2.58 4.16
N ALA A 260 -18.80 -1.52 3.49
CA ALA A 260 -19.40 -1.00 2.27
C ALA A 260 -18.41 -1.05 1.11
N PHE A 261 -18.93 -1.33 -0.09
CA PHE A 261 -18.18 -1.23 -1.35
C PHE A 261 -18.47 0.11 -2.03
N GLN A 262 -17.42 0.73 -2.58
CA GLN A 262 -17.46 1.88 -3.45
C GLN A 262 -16.76 1.50 -4.76
N PHE A 263 -17.28 1.95 -5.89
CA PHE A 263 -16.78 1.57 -7.21
C PHE A 263 -16.21 2.78 -7.93
N GLY A 264 -15.17 2.55 -8.72
CA GLY A 264 -14.63 3.56 -9.61
C GLY A 264 -15.60 3.91 -10.74
N GLU A 265 -15.35 5.03 -11.40
CA GLU A 265 -16.14 5.46 -12.55
C GLU A 265 -16.07 4.42 -13.68
N GLY A 266 -17.22 4.11 -14.28
CA GLY A 266 -17.33 3.16 -15.39
C GLY A 266 -17.13 1.69 -15.02
N VAL A 267 -16.99 1.36 -13.74
CA VAL A 267 -16.86 -0.03 -13.27
C VAL A 267 -18.25 -0.65 -13.15
N SER A 268 -18.48 -1.75 -13.87
CA SER A 268 -19.68 -2.57 -13.70
C SER A 268 -19.50 -3.50 -12.51
N ALA A 269 -20.50 -3.54 -11.62
CA ALA A 269 -20.47 -4.33 -10.39
C ALA A 269 -21.74 -5.18 -10.26
N GLU A 270 -21.57 -6.47 -10.05
CA GLU A 270 -22.61 -7.44 -9.76
C GLU A 270 -22.55 -7.83 -8.26
N PRO A 271 -23.52 -7.43 -7.44
CA PRO A 271 -23.56 -7.81 -6.03
C PRO A 271 -23.68 -9.34 -5.85
N ARG A 272 -22.94 -9.89 -4.89
CA ARG A 272 -23.00 -11.29 -4.48
C ARG A 272 -23.42 -11.39 -3.01
N SER A 273 -23.78 -12.59 -2.54
CA SER A 273 -24.22 -12.80 -1.15
C SER A 273 -23.14 -12.47 -0.12
N ASP A 274 -21.88 -12.59 -0.51
CA ASP A 274 -20.69 -12.51 0.31
C ASP A 274 -19.69 -11.45 -0.20
N GLY A 275 -20.09 -10.64 -1.18
CA GLY A 275 -19.16 -9.74 -1.83
C GLY A 275 -19.70 -9.02 -3.06
N VAL A 276 -18.80 -8.73 -3.98
CA VAL A 276 -19.10 -8.11 -5.27
C VAL A 276 -18.16 -8.67 -6.33
N ARG A 277 -18.70 -8.90 -7.52
CA ARG A 277 -17.91 -9.16 -8.72
C ARG A 277 -17.89 -7.91 -9.58
N ILE A 278 -16.72 -7.48 -10.00
CA ILE A 278 -16.55 -6.33 -10.88
C ILE A 278 -15.84 -6.76 -12.16
N GLN A 279 -16.14 -6.09 -13.26
CA GLN A 279 -15.40 -6.28 -14.52
C GLN A 279 -14.46 -5.11 -14.72
N VAL A 280 -13.21 -5.42 -15.08
CA VAL A 280 -12.23 -4.40 -15.48
C VAL A 280 -12.79 -3.75 -16.75
N PRO A 281 -13.08 -2.44 -16.72
CA PRO A 281 -13.61 -1.76 -17.89
C PRO A 281 -12.59 -1.86 -19.03
N ALA A 282 -13.08 -1.95 -20.27
CA ALA A 282 -12.22 -1.63 -21.39
C ALA A 282 -11.67 -0.24 -21.16
N ASP A 283 -10.35 -0.10 -21.06
CA ASP A 283 -9.72 1.20 -20.99
C ASP A 283 -10.29 1.99 -22.16
N ALA A 284 -11.07 3.02 -21.81
CA ALA A 284 -11.57 3.98 -22.77
C ALA A 284 -10.36 4.78 -23.16
N GLY A 285 -9.57 4.24 -24.10
CA GLY A 285 -8.28 4.72 -24.57
C GLY A 285 -7.86 6.04 -23.94
N GLY A 286 -7.18 5.97 -22.81
CA GLY A 286 -6.27 7.04 -22.45
C GLY A 286 -5.13 6.97 -23.44
N GLU A 287 -5.33 7.54 -24.62
CA GLU A 287 -4.21 8.15 -25.34
C GLU A 287 -3.51 9.01 -24.30
N GLU A 288 -2.29 8.63 -23.94
CA GLU A 288 -1.36 9.54 -23.27
C GLU A 288 -1.39 10.85 -24.07
N PRO A 289 -1.81 11.98 -23.46
CA PRO A 289 -1.80 13.27 -24.15
C PRO A 289 -0.38 13.74 -24.45
#